data_AF-A0A7D9IAV0-F1
#
_entry.id   AF-A0A7D9IAV0-F1
#
_cell.length_a   1.000
_cell.length_b   1.000
_cell.length_c   1.000
_cell.angle_alpha   90.00
_cell.angle_beta   90.00
_cell.angle_gamma   90.00
#
_symmetry.space_group_name_H-M   'P 1'
#
loop_
_entity.id
_entity.type
_entity.pdbx_description
1 polymer ?
#
loop_
_entity_poly.entity_id
_entity_poly.type
_entity_poly.pdbx_seq_one_letter_code
_entity_poly.pdbx_strand_id
1 'polypeptide(L)'
;MTSDLNSEDVKNKLFHSLKSRGVLDSLKSQLRKQLIRELQDTTGLPVLHSTVEASSSEKESDGIPLFQRAANSIVAEYLKRCNFEYTLSTFLPESGTTLEKRFSCKDILHLLNIDPNSKLYLNLERSLSSTTDSKGFLWHFLMEVAAFQSRMKCDVNIQTEDTLPTQISASLEDKLSSVEKEYREKQKLVQLDKNHGLEERLIAMQKKYEVEKKNELEEEVKKFRASELSRLRMDERQKYEAKIKAMRHEYDEEFNIKNQALRALEKEMLERVERLQEVHQSEAYVERQRFLEEMRSLKERETDFKNRTLIQER
;
A
#
# COMPACT_ATOMS: atom_id res chain seq x y z
N MET A 1 30.63 -47.65 21.35
CA MET A 1 30.34 -46.90 20.11
C MET A 1 29.15 -46.00 20.39
N THR A 2 29.31 -44.73 20.09
CA THR A 2 28.49 -43.59 20.51
C THR A 2 27.09 -43.70 19.93
N SER A 3 26.11 -44.01 20.79
CA SER A 3 24.70 -43.81 20.45
C SER A 3 24.45 -42.31 20.40
N ASP A 4 24.42 -41.78 19.19
CA ASP A 4 24.04 -40.40 18.89
C ASP A 4 22.77 -40.06 19.67
N LEU A 5 22.93 -39.22 20.70
CA LEU A 5 21.84 -38.62 21.42
C LEU A 5 21.06 -37.80 20.39
N ASN A 6 19.98 -38.41 19.89
CA ASN A 6 19.10 -37.85 18.89
C ASN A 6 18.76 -36.42 19.30
N SER A 7 18.98 -35.45 18.41
CA SER A 7 18.81 -34.02 18.69
C SER A 7 17.44 -33.72 19.32
N GLU A 8 16.42 -34.48 18.94
CA GLU A 8 15.08 -34.42 19.49
C GLU A 8 14.98 -34.84 20.96
N ASP A 9 15.74 -35.83 21.42
CA ASP A 9 15.72 -36.25 22.83
C ASP A 9 16.40 -35.21 23.73
N VAL A 10 17.45 -34.57 23.23
CA VAL A 10 18.11 -33.45 23.91
C VAL A 10 17.16 -32.26 23.96
N LYS A 11 16.51 -31.89 22.84
CA LYS A 11 15.50 -30.82 22.80
C LYS A 11 14.33 -31.09 23.73
N ASN A 12 13.80 -32.31 23.75
CA ASN A 12 12.69 -32.69 24.62
C ASN A 12 13.08 -32.62 26.10
N LYS A 13 14.29 -33.07 26.46
CA LYS A 13 14.82 -32.92 27.83
C LYS A 13 15.04 -31.46 28.20
N LEU A 14 15.55 -30.64 27.29
CA LEU A 14 15.78 -29.21 27.50
C LEU A 14 14.46 -28.45 27.63
N PHE A 15 13.48 -28.77 26.79
CA PHE A 15 12.13 -28.23 26.85
C PHE A 15 11.43 -28.60 28.15
N HIS A 16 11.50 -29.87 28.58
CA HIS A 16 10.97 -30.30 29.87
C HIS A 16 11.69 -29.63 31.04
N SER A 17 13.01 -29.47 30.98
CA SER A 17 13.79 -28.78 32.01
C SER A 17 13.46 -27.28 32.07
N LEU A 18 13.28 -26.62 30.93
CA LEU A 18 12.89 -25.22 30.85
C LEU A 18 11.45 -25.00 31.33
N LYS A 19 10.56 -25.95 31.04
CA LYS A 19 9.17 -25.96 31.49
C LYS A 19 9.07 -26.18 33.00
N SER A 20 9.77 -27.17 33.56
CA SER A 20 9.73 -27.46 35.00
C SER A 20 10.38 -26.35 35.84
N ARG A 21 11.33 -25.60 35.26
CA ARG A 21 12.04 -24.50 35.92
C ARG A 21 11.31 -23.14 35.80
N GLY A 22 10.12 -23.10 35.19
CA GLY A 22 9.31 -21.88 35.02
C GLY A 22 9.89 -20.84 34.03
N VAL A 23 11.04 -21.14 33.42
CA VAL A 23 11.72 -20.26 32.45
C VAL A 23 10.92 -20.17 31.16
N LEU A 24 10.26 -21.25 30.75
CA LEU A 24 9.44 -21.29 29.55
C LEU A 24 8.26 -20.31 29.62
N ASP A 25 7.63 -20.15 30.79
CA ASP A 25 6.48 -19.25 30.94
C ASP A 25 6.92 -17.79 31.03
N SER A 26 8.10 -17.52 31.61
CA SER A 26 8.76 -16.22 31.54
C SER A 26 9.08 -15.84 30.09
N LEU A 27 9.67 -16.76 29.31
CA LEU A 27 10.01 -16.53 27.90
C LEU A 27 8.77 -16.33 27.03
N LYS A 28 7.70 -17.13 27.25
CA LYS A 28 6.41 -16.92 26.58
C LYS A 28 5.80 -15.57 26.90
N SER A 29 5.87 -15.12 28.16
CA SER A 29 5.40 -13.80 28.56
C SER A 29 6.20 -12.69 27.87
N GLN A 30 7.54 -12.83 27.81
CA GLN A 30 8.42 -11.90 27.11
C GLN A 30 8.14 -11.83 25.61
N LEU A 31 7.98 -12.98 24.95
CA LEU A 31 7.64 -13.06 23.52
C LEU A 31 6.26 -12.45 23.23
N ARG A 32 5.26 -12.70 24.07
CA ARG A 32 3.95 -12.05 23.97
C ARG A 32 4.07 -10.53 24.09
N LYS A 33 4.83 -10.04 25.07
CA LYS A 33 5.08 -8.59 25.26
C LYS A 33 5.81 -7.98 24.06
N GLN A 34 6.72 -8.69 23.43
CA GLN A 34 7.45 -8.22 22.25
C GLN A 34 6.57 -8.20 21.00
N LEU A 35 5.77 -9.26 20.78
CA LEU A 35 4.81 -9.32 19.68
C LEU A 35 3.74 -8.22 19.81
N ILE A 36 3.24 -7.97 21.01
CA ILE A 36 2.28 -6.89 21.28
C ILE A 36 2.91 -5.54 20.97
N ARG A 37 4.18 -5.30 21.34
CA ARG A 37 4.91 -4.07 20.99
C ARG A 37 5.06 -3.90 19.47
N GLU A 38 5.49 -4.94 18.75
CA GLU A 38 5.62 -4.86 17.29
C GLU A 38 4.26 -4.66 16.58
N LEU A 39 3.20 -5.29 17.08
CA LEU A 39 1.84 -5.07 16.58
C LEU A 39 1.35 -3.64 16.88
N GLN A 40 1.70 -3.07 18.03
CA GLN A 40 1.37 -1.69 18.39
C GLN A 40 2.13 -0.68 17.53
N ASP A 41 3.42 -0.91 17.28
CA ASP A 41 4.26 -0.06 16.43
C ASP A 41 3.78 -0.06 14.96
N THR A 42 3.21 -1.18 14.49
CA THR A 42 2.70 -1.31 13.11
C THR A 42 1.27 -0.81 12.91
N THR A 43 0.47 -0.67 13.97
CA THR A 43 -0.94 -0.24 13.88
C THR A 43 -1.20 1.20 14.30
N GLY A 44 -0.21 1.92 14.85
CA GLY A 44 -0.32 3.37 15.11
C GLY A 44 -1.39 3.76 16.14
N LEU A 45 -1.87 2.81 16.95
CA LEU A 45 -2.80 3.07 18.04
C LEU A 45 -2.03 3.62 19.26
N PRO A 46 -2.36 4.83 19.75
CA PRO A 46 -1.78 5.34 20.99
C PRO A 46 -2.18 4.45 22.17
N VAL A 47 -1.16 4.10 22.94
CA VAL A 47 -1.22 3.21 24.10
C VAL A 47 -2.20 3.71 25.17
N LEU A 48 -3.29 2.97 25.40
CA LEU A 48 -3.94 2.90 26.72
C LEU A 48 -3.22 1.81 27.52
N HIS A 49 -2.07 2.14 28.10
CA HIS A 49 -1.54 1.58 29.34
C HIS A 49 -0.10 2.07 29.56
N SER A 50 0.05 2.91 30.57
CA SER A 50 1.32 3.28 31.18
C SER A 50 2.17 2.02 31.45
N THR A 51 3.15 1.76 30.59
CA THR A 51 4.25 0.87 30.92
C THR A 51 5.12 1.59 31.93
N VAL A 52 4.90 1.27 33.21
CA VAL A 52 5.94 1.30 34.22
C VAL A 52 6.99 0.31 33.74
N GLU A 53 7.94 0.81 32.97
CA GLU A 53 9.15 0.10 32.62
C GLU A 53 9.89 -0.21 33.92
N ALA A 54 10.09 -1.49 34.18
CA ALA A 54 11.08 -1.98 35.12
C ALA A 54 12.48 -1.65 34.56
N SER A 55 12.88 -0.39 34.67
CA SER A 55 14.28 -0.01 34.74
C SER A 55 14.61 0.17 36.22
N SER A 56 15.57 -0.63 36.66
CA SER A 56 16.24 -0.50 37.93
C SER A 56 16.83 0.91 38.08
N SER A 57 16.15 1.76 38.84
CA SER A 57 16.77 2.90 39.51
C SER A 57 16.00 3.17 40.78
N GLU A 58 16.72 3.01 41.89
CA GLU A 58 16.38 3.58 43.18
C GLU A 58 16.05 5.08 42.99
N LYS A 59 14.83 5.49 43.37
CA LYS A 59 14.45 6.80 43.93
C LYS A 59 12.92 6.93 44.08
N GLU A 60 12.49 6.83 45.34
CA GLU A 60 11.46 7.67 45.99
C GLU A 60 10.15 7.97 45.24
N SER A 61 9.16 7.08 45.43
CA SER A 61 7.79 7.50 45.77
C SER A 61 7.19 6.43 46.69
N ASP A 62 7.19 6.68 47.99
CA ASP A 62 7.14 5.65 49.03
C ASP A 62 5.75 5.01 49.30
N GLY A 63 4.76 5.26 48.46
CA GLY A 63 3.40 4.71 48.64
C GLY A 63 2.91 3.81 47.49
N ILE A 64 3.18 4.21 46.25
CA ILE A 64 2.59 3.63 45.05
C ILE A 64 3.05 2.18 44.77
N PRO A 65 4.34 1.80 44.93
CA PRO A 65 4.75 0.41 44.69
C PRO A 65 4.18 -0.56 45.73
N LEU A 66 3.88 -0.08 46.95
CA LEU A 66 3.35 -0.90 48.03
C LEU A 66 1.85 -1.20 47.84
N PHE A 67 1.05 -0.18 47.53
CA PHE A 67 -0.37 -0.36 47.19
C PHE A 67 -0.57 -1.19 45.92
N GLN A 68 0.28 -1.01 44.90
CA GLN A 68 0.23 -1.82 43.68
C GLN A 68 0.53 -3.30 43.98
N ARG A 69 1.54 -3.57 44.82
CA ARG A 69 1.87 -4.94 45.24
C ARG A 69 0.77 -5.55 46.12
N ALA A 70 0.13 -4.75 46.97
CA ALA A 70 -1.02 -5.20 47.76
C ALA A 70 -2.23 -5.53 46.86
N ALA A 71 -2.55 -4.68 45.89
CA ALA A 71 -3.61 -4.93 44.91
C ALA A 71 -3.36 -6.23 44.12
N ASN A 72 -2.13 -6.42 43.61
CA ASN A 72 -1.76 -7.65 42.90
C ASN A 72 -1.85 -8.88 43.82
N SER A 73 -1.49 -8.75 45.10
CA SER A 73 -1.62 -9.81 46.10
C SER A 73 -3.09 -10.18 46.36
N ILE A 74 -3.98 -9.18 46.50
CA ILE A 74 -5.42 -9.37 46.71
C ILE A 74 -6.06 -10.09 45.51
N VAL A 75 -5.71 -9.67 44.28
CA VAL A 75 -6.22 -10.28 43.05
C VAL A 75 -5.69 -11.70 42.89
N ALA A 76 -4.39 -11.94 43.14
CA ALA A 76 -3.81 -13.27 43.07
C ALA A 76 -4.40 -14.23 44.12
N GLU A 77 -4.79 -13.73 45.30
CA GLU A 77 -5.50 -14.51 46.31
C GLU A 77 -6.92 -14.87 45.85
N TYR A 78 -7.65 -13.91 45.32
CA TYR A 78 -9.00 -14.11 44.78
C TYR A 78 -8.99 -15.14 43.63
N LEU A 79 -8.11 -14.96 42.63
CA LEU A 79 -7.99 -15.87 41.50
C LEU A 79 -7.67 -17.31 41.93
N LYS A 80 -6.81 -17.47 42.95
CA LYS A 80 -6.49 -18.78 43.53
C LYS A 80 -7.71 -19.40 44.22
N ARG A 81 -8.44 -18.64 45.03
CA ARG A 81 -9.60 -19.15 45.77
C ARG A 81 -10.82 -19.43 44.89
N CYS A 82 -10.93 -18.75 43.75
CA CYS A 82 -11.95 -19.01 42.73
C CYS A 82 -11.54 -20.09 41.71
N ASN A 83 -10.39 -20.77 41.90
CA ASN A 83 -9.86 -21.82 41.02
C ASN A 83 -9.64 -21.37 39.55
N PHE A 84 -9.28 -20.10 39.33
CA PHE A 84 -8.90 -19.61 38.00
C PHE A 84 -7.43 -19.93 37.67
N GLU A 85 -7.10 -21.21 37.63
CA GLU A 85 -5.73 -21.73 37.47
C GLU A 85 -5.03 -21.17 36.22
N TYR A 86 -5.72 -21.13 35.07
CA TYR A 86 -5.17 -20.60 33.83
C TYR A 86 -4.87 -19.10 33.92
N THR A 87 -5.84 -18.31 34.41
CA THR A 87 -5.68 -16.86 34.57
C THR A 87 -4.59 -16.54 35.59
N LEU A 88 -4.52 -17.29 36.70
CA LEU A 88 -3.47 -17.14 37.71
C LEU A 88 -2.07 -17.42 37.12
N SER A 89 -1.94 -18.48 36.30
CA SER A 89 -0.66 -18.84 35.67
C SER A 89 -0.15 -17.79 34.68
N THR A 90 -1.05 -17.01 34.07
CA THR A 90 -0.70 -15.89 33.18
C THR A 90 -0.50 -14.59 33.96
N PHE A 91 -1.30 -14.37 35.02
CA PHE A 91 -1.28 -13.17 35.83
C PHE A 91 -0.01 -13.04 36.70
N LEU A 92 0.48 -14.13 37.30
CA LEU A 92 1.67 -14.09 38.15
C LEU A 92 2.95 -13.58 37.43
N PRO A 93 3.32 -14.11 36.24
CA PRO A 93 4.47 -13.60 35.49
C PRO A 93 4.23 -12.21 34.89
N GLU A 94 2.99 -11.85 34.56
CA GLU A 94 2.68 -10.52 34.01
C GLU A 94 2.70 -9.41 35.07
N SER A 95 2.23 -9.71 36.29
CA SER A 95 2.17 -8.79 37.43
C SER A 95 3.48 -8.69 38.22
N GLY A 96 4.50 -9.47 37.84
CA GLY A 96 5.79 -9.54 38.56
C GLY A 96 5.67 -10.05 40.00
N THR A 97 4.53 -10.65 40.36
CA THR A 97 4.23 -11.04 41.74
C THR A 97 4.51 -12.54 41.91
N THR A 98 5.49 -12.89 42.74
CA THR A 98 5.77 -14.29 43.08
C THR A 98 4.87 -14.76 44.22
N LEU A 99 4.49 -16.04 44.20
CA LEU A 99 3.65 -16.69 45.21
C LEU A 99 4.18 -16.54 46.65
N GLU A 100 5.49 -16.32 46.82
CA GLU A 100 6.20 -16.29 48.10
C GLU A 100 6.17 -14.91 48.81
N LYS A 101 5.65 -13.87 48.15
CA LYS A 101 5.72 -12.46 48.63
C LYS A 101 4.34 -11.83 48.84
N ARG A 102 3.36 -12.62 49.28
CA ARG A 102 1.97 -12.18 49.52
C ARG A 102 1.85 -11.38 50.83
N PHE A 103 1.07 -10.32 50.80
CA PHE A 103 0.68 -9.62 52.03
C PHE A 103 -0.33 -10.44 52.81
N SER A 104 -0.19 -10.50 54.13
CA SER A 104 -1.23 -11.02 55.01
C SER A 104 -2.43 -10.08 55.00
N CYS A 105 -3.62 -10.60 55.30
CA CYS A 105 -4.81 -9.76 55.41
C CYS A 105 -4.64 -8.65 56.46
N LYS A 106 -3.88 -8.91 57.53
CA LYS A 106 -3.53 -7.90 58.55
C LYS A 106 -2.62 -6.81 57.98
N ASP A 107 -1.66 -7.17 57.14
CA ASP A 107 -0.77 -6.21 56.48
C ASP A 107 -1.53 -5.32 55.49
N ILE A 108 -2.51 -5.88 54.78
CA ILE A 108 -3.37 -5.14 53.85
C ILE A 108 -4.27 -4.15 54.61
N LEU A 109 -4.87 -4.57 55.73
CA LEU A 109 -5.71 -3.69 56.57
C LEU A 109 -4.89 -2.54 57.18
N HIS A 110 -3.66 -2.83 57.62
CA HIS A 110 -2.72 -1.82 58.11
C HIS A 110 -2.30 -0.86 56.99
N LEU A 111 -2.05 -1.36 55.78
CA LEU A 111 -1.71 -0.54 54.61
C LEU A 111 -2.86 0.39 54.19
N LEU A 112 -4.11 -0.07 54.32
CA LEU A 112 -5.31 0.73 54.05
C LEU A 112 -5.65 1.72 55.19
N ASN A 113 -4.83 1.78 56.25
CA ASN A 113 -5.00 2.65 57.40
C ASN A 113 -6.41 2.53 58.05
N ILE A 114 -6.94 1.31 58.10
CA ILE A 114 -8.24 1.04 58.72
C ILE A 114 -8.02 0.89 60.23
N ASP A 115 -8.69 1.75 61.01
CA ASP A 115 -8.60 1.71 62.46
C ASP A 115 -8.94 0.32 63.02
N PRO A 116 -8.09 -0.27 63.87
CA PRO A 116 -8.34 -1.58 64.51
C PRO A 116 -9.65 -1.62 65.34
N ASN A 117 -10.12 -0.46 65.80
CA ASN A 117 -11.35 -0.32 66.57
C ASN A 117 -12.59 -0.06 65.69
N SER A 118 -12.43 0.06 64.37
CA SER A 118 -13.55 0.26 63.45
C SER A 118 -14.42 -1.00 63.36
N LYS A 119 -15.74 -0.80 63.26
CA LYS A 119 -16.70 -1.90 62.99
C LYS A 119 -16.33 -2.67 61.72
N LEU A 120 -15.76 -1.98 60.73
CA LEU A 120 -15.27 -2.60 59.49
C LEU A 120 -14.09 -3.54 59.73
N TYR A 121 -13.12 -3.13 60.55
CA TYR A 121 -11.96 -3.96 60.88
C TYR A 121 -12.38 -5.24 61.61
N LEU A 122 -13.23 -5.11 62.64
CA LEU A 122 -13.72 -6.24 63.42
C LEU A 122 -14.59 -7.21 62.60
N ASN A 123 -15.41 -6.70 61.68
CA ASN A 123 -16.22 -7.53 60.80
C ASN A 123 -15.38 -8.24 59.74
N LEU A 124 -14.37 -7.57 59.17
CA LEU A 124 -13.44 -8.18 58.22
C LEU A 124 -12.58 -9.25 58.91
N GLU A 125 -12.00 -8.97 60.08
CA GLU A 125 -11.21 -9.97 60.83
C GLU A 125 -12.07 -11.19 61.23
N ARG A 126 -13.33 -10.98 61.62
CA ARG A 126 -14.28 -12.06 61.92
C ARG A 126 -14.66 -12.86 60.68
N SER A 127 -14.94 -12.18 59.56
CA SER A 127 -15.38 -12.83 58.32
C SER A 127 -14.26 -13.60 57.63
N LEU A 128 -13.01 -13.19 57.80
CA LEU A 128 -11.84 -13.94 57.34
C LEU A 128 -11.47 -15.10 58.26
N SER A 129 -11.80 -15.02 59.54
CA SER A 129 -11.58 -16.10 60.51
C SER A 129 -12.67 -17.19 60.47
N SER A 130 -13.86 -16.87 59.96
CA SER A 130 -14.91 -17.87 59.72
C SER A 130 -14.54 -18.70 58.50
N THR A 131 -14.16 -19.95 58.75
CA THR A 131 -13.62 -20.93 57.79
C THR A 131 -14.64 -21.46 56.77
N THR A 132 -15.78 -20.77 56.55
CA THR A 132 -16.98 -21.41 56.01
C THR A 132 -17.43 -20.99 54.61
N ASP A 133 -16.83 -20.01 53.92
CA ASP A 133 -17.05 -19.86 52.46
C ASP A 133 -16.01 -18.94 51.80
N SER A 134 -15.00 -19.54 51.15
CA SER A 134 -13.69 -18.95 50.95
C SER A 134 -13.52 -18.20 49.61
N LYS A 135 -14.18 -17.07 49.39
CA LYS A 135 -13.95 -16.22 48.20
C LYS A 135 -12.81 -15.19 48.36
N GLY A 136 -12.12 -15.19 49.51
CA GLY A 136 -10.89 -14.40 49.75
C GLY A 136 -11.14 -12.97 50.19
N PHE A 137 -10.06 -12.29 50.59
CA PHE A 137 -10.13 -10.94 51.17
C PHE A 137 -10.93 -9.95 50.30
N LEU A 138 -10.72 -9.96 48.98
CA LEU A 138 -11.40 -9.07 48.04
C LEU A 138 -12.92 -9.17 48.11
N TRP A 139 -13.44 -10.38 48.17
CA TRP A 139 -14.88 -10.63 48.21
C TRP A 139 -15.51 -10.09 49.50
N HIS A 140 -14.90 -10.40 50.65
CA HIS A 140 -15.39 -9.94 51.95
C HIS A 140 -15.30 -8.43 52.09
N PHE A 141 -14.24 -7.81 51.55
CA PHE A 141 -14.10 -6.36 51.54
C PHE A 141 -15.20 -5.68 50.73
N LEU A 142 -15.48 -6.15 49.51
CA LEU A 142 -16.54 -5.59 48.67
C LEU A 142 -17.93 -5.79 49.27
N MET A 143 -18.19 -6.95 49.88
CA MET A 143 -19.44 -7.23 50.58
C MET A 143 -19.67 -6.29 51.76
N GLU A 144 -18.66 -6.05 52.57
CA GLU A 144 -18.77 -5.17 53.74
C GLU A 144 -18.95 -3.70 53.32
N VAL A 145 -18.26 -3.25 52.27
CA VAL A 145 -18.45 -1.90 51.71
C VAL A 145 -19.88 -1.74 51.15
N ALA A 146 -20.41 -2.74 50.45
CA ALA A 146 -21.79 -2.72 49.96
C ALA A 146 -22.82 -2.72 51.11
N ALA A 147 -22.56 -3.48 52.18
CA ALA A 147 -23.40 -3.49 53.38
C ALA A 147 -23.35 -2.15 54.12
N PHE A 148 -22.17 -1.52 54.21
CA PHE A 148 -22.01 -0.21 54.82
C PHE A 148 -22.78 0.88 54.06
N GLN A 149 -22.67 0.91 52.73
CA GLN A 149 -23.41 1.85 51.89
C GLN A 149 -24.93 1.66 51.99
N SER A 150 -25.39 0.42 52.16
CA SER A 150 -26.82 0.13 52.34
C SER A 150 -27.34 0.62 53.70
N ARG A 151 -26.51 0.57 54.74
CA ARG A 151 -26.84 1.10 56.08
C ARG A 151 -26.85 2.63 56.12
N MET A 152 -26.00 3.31 55.35
CA MET A 152 -26.02 4.78 55.23
C MET A 152 -27.28 5.33 54.55
N LYS A 153 -27.99 4.51 53.74
CA LYS A 153 -29.22 4.92 53.04
C LYS A 153 -30.50 4.76 53.88
N CYS A 154 -30.40 4.16 55.06
CA CYS A 154 -31.54 3.89 55.95
C CYS A 154 -31.37 4.63 57.28
N ASP A 155 -31.42 5.95 57.27
CA ASP A 155 -32.04 6.71 58.36
C ASP A 155 -32.28 8.17 57.97
N VAL A 156 -33.53 8.52 57.66
CA VAL A 156 -34.02 9.89 57.64
C VAL A 156 -35.47 9.88 58.12
N ASN A 157 -35.66 9.86 59.44
CA ASN A 157 -36.91 10.32 60.06
C ASN A 157 -36.90 11.87 60.01
N ILE A 158 -37.88 12.48 59.35
CA ILE A 158 -38.11 13.93 59.39
C ILE A 158 -39.39 14.18 60.21
N GLN A 159 -39.20 14.77 61.40
CA GLN A 159 -40.24 15.55 62.08
C GLN A 159 -40.21 16.97 61.51
N THR A 160 -41.41 17.49 61.25
CA THR A 160 -41.67 18.84 60.75
C THR A 160 -41.71 19.80 61.93
N GLU A 161 -40.82 20.79 61.97
CA GLU A 161 -41.14 22.10 62.53
C GLU A 161 -40.58 23.22 61.64
N ASP A 162 -41.43 24.22 61.47
CA ASP A 162 -41.32 25.37 60.58
C ASP A 162 -40.14 26.27 60.94
N THR A 163 -39.09 26.25 60.13
CA THR A 163 -38.23 27.42 59.92
C THR A 163 -37.67 27.44 58.49
N LEU A 164 -38.16 28.39 57.68
CA LEU A 164 -37.52 28.99 56.49
C LEU A 164 -37.22 28.09 55.26
N PRO A 165 -37.96 28.22 54.14
CA PRO A 165 -37.82 27.37 52.95
C PRO A 165 -36.83 27.91 51.90
N THR A 166 -35.63 28.34 52.29
CA THR A 166 -34.57 28.71 51.30
C THR A 166 -33.60 27.56 51.02
N GLN A 167 -33.40 26.64 51.98
CA GLN A 167 -32.46 25.51 51.80
C GLN A 167 -33.10 24.28 51.16
N ILE A 168 -34.40 24.05 51.38
CA ILE A 168 -35.15 22.95 50.73
C ILE A 168 -35.43 23.29 49.27
N SER A 169 -35.74 24.56 48.97
CA SER A 169 -35.86 25.06 47.60
C SER A 169 -34.53 25.00 46.87
N ALA A 170 -33.42 25.41 47.49
CA ALA A 170 -32.08 25.23 46.91
C ALA A 170 -31.73 23.74 46.68
N SER A 171 -32.06 22.84 47.61
CA SER A 171 -31.82 21.39 47.43
C SER A 171 -32.70 20.77 46.33
N LEU A 172 -33.93 21.25 46.15
CA LEU A 172 -34.82 20.81 45.09
C LEU A 172 -34.40 21.39 43.73
N GLU A 173 -34.00 22.66 43.69
CA GLU A 173 -33.44 23.36 42.53
C GLU A 173 -32.13 22.70 42.07
N ASP A 174 -31.26 22.29 43.01
CA ASP A 174 -30.03 21.55 42.72
C ASP A 174 -30.33 20.16 42.15
N LYS A 175 -31.34 19.46 42.67
CA LYS A 175 -31.76 18.16 42.12
C LYS A 175 -32.41 18.31 40.75
N LEU A 176 -33.25 19.32 40.56
CA LEU A 176 -33.89 19.62 39.27
C LEU A 176 -32.85 20.04 38.23
N SER A 177 -31.90 20.90 38.59
CA SER A 177 -30.80 21.31 37.71
C SER A 177 -29.83 20.16 37.40
N SER A 178 -29.59 19.24 38.33
CA SER A 178 -28.83 18.01 38.05
C SER A 178 -29.55 17.12 37.05
N VAL A 179 -30.85 16.91 37.21
CA VAL A 179 -31.68 16.14 36.26
C VAL A 179 -31.69 16.83 34.89
N GLU A 180 -31.83 18.15 34.87
CA GLU A 180 -31.84 18.93 33.64
C GLU A 180 -30.48 18.89 32.94
N LYS A 181 -29.38 18.88 33.70
CA LYS A 181 -28.02 18.70 33.19
C LYS A 181 -27.82 17.31 32.58
N GLU A 182 -28.25 16.25 33.25
CA GLU A 182 -28.20 14.88 32.72
C GLU A 182 -29.04 14.75 31.43
N TYR A 183 -30.20 15.39 31.37
CA TYR A 183 -31.04 15.38 30.18
C TYR A 183 -30.39 16.13 29.01
N ARG A 184 -29.78 17.30 29.28
CA ARG A 184 -28.98 18.04 28.29
C ARG A 184 -27.78 17.22 27.80
N GLU A 185 -27.10 16.48 28.68
CA GLU A 185 -25.98 15.61 28.30
C GLU A 185 -26.44 14.44 27.43
N LYS A 186 -27.53 13.75 27.79
CA LYS A 186 -28.11 12.69 26.94
C LYS A 186 -28.57 13.20 25.59
N GLN A 187 -29.20 14.38 25.55
CA GLN A 187 -29.61 15.01 24.29
C GLN A 187 -28.40 15.35 23.41
N LYS A 188 -27.31 15.86 23.99
CA LYS A 188 -26.05 16.09 23.27
C LYS A 188 -25.46 14.80 22.73
N LEU A 189 -25.47 13.71 23.49
CA LEU A 189 -24.98 12.40 23.02
C LEU A 189 -25.77 11.89 21.82
N VAL A 190 -27.11 11.97 21.89
CA VAL A 190 -27.99 11.58 20.78
C VAL A 190 -27.80 12.48 19.55
N GLN A 191 -27.51 13.76 19.74
CA GLN A 191 -27.18 14.67 18.64
C GLN A 191 -25.81 14.34 18.02
N LEU A 192 -24.80 14.01 18.84
CA LEU A 192 -23.49 13.58 18.37
C LEU A 192 -23.58 12.31 17.51
N ASP A 193 -24.33 11.30 17.95
CA ASP A 193 -24.54 10.07 17.16
C ASP A 193 -25.23 10.35 15.81
N LYS A 194 -26.26 11.21 15.82
CA LYS A 194 -26.94 11.63 14.58
C LYS A 194 -26.01 12.39 13.65
N ASN A 195 -25.20 13.29 14.20
CA ASN A 195 -24.23 14.07 13.44
C ASN A 195 -23.12 13.17 12.87
N HIS A 196 -22.67 12.17 13.63
CA HIS A 196 -21.68 11.21 13.19
C HIS A 196 -22.15 10.40 11.97
N GLY A 197 -23.41 9.92 11.98
CA GLY A 197 -23.98 9.23 10.83
C GLY A 197 -24.16 10.12 9.59
N LEU A 198 -24.46 11.41 9.79
CA LEU A 198 -24.52 12.39 8.69
C LEU A 198 -23.13 12.70 8.14
N GLU A 199 -22.14 12.85 9.02
CA GLU A 199 -20.74 13.10 8.67
C GLU A 199 -20.14 11.92 7.89
N GLU A 200 -20.39 10.69 8.35
CA GLU A 200 -19.94 9.48 7.64
C GLU A 200 -20.55 9.39 6.24
N ARG A 201 -21.84 9.72 6.09
CA ARG A 201 -22.50 9.78 4.78
C ARG A 201 -21.91 10.88 3.90
N LEU A 202 -21.60 12.04 4.46
CA LEU A 202 -21.01 13.17 3.74
C LEU A 202 -19.60 12.83 3.24
N ILE A 203 -18.76 12.23 4.09
CA ILE A 203 -17.44 11.72 3.71
C ILE A 203 -17.55 10.64 2.63
N ALA A 204 -18.50 9.71 2.77
CA ALA A 204 -18.72 8.67 1.77
C ALA A 204 -19.14 9.27 0.42
N MET A 205 -20.00 10.28 0.41
CA MET A 205 -20.38 11.00 -0.82
C MET A 205 -19.21 11.78 -1.42
N GLN A 206 -18.44 12.48 -0.60
CA GLN A 206 -17.24 13.19 -1.05
C GLN A 206 -16.24 12.20 -1.69
N LYS A 207 -15.95 11.09 -1.02
CA LYS A 207 -15.03 10.07 -1.53
C LYS A 207 -15.52 9.47 -2.85
N LYS A 208 -16.82 9.20 -3.00
CA LYS A 208 -17.40 8.74 -4.27
C LYS A 208 -17.20 9.76 -5.38
N TYR A 209 -17.48 11.04 -5.11
CA TYR A 209 -17.28 12.11 -6.08
C TYR A 209 -15.81 12.29 -6.46
N GLU A 210 -14.88 12.23 -5.51
CA GLU A 210 -13.44 12.28 -5.78
C GLU A 210 -12.97 11.11 -6.65
N VAL A 211 -13.47 9.90 -6.39
CA VAL A 211 -13.16 8.72 -7.20
C VAL A 211 -13.72 8.86 -8.62
N GLU A 212 -14.97 9.29 -8.76
CA GLU A 212 -15.58 9.54 -10.08
C GLU A 212 -14.80 10.58 -10.87
N LYS A 213 -14.43 11.71 -10.26
CA LYS A 213 -13.65 12.76 -10.91
C LYS A 213 -12.24 12.30 -11.27
N LYS A 214 -11.60 11.51 -10.41
CA LYS A 214 -10.29 10.92 -10.70
C LYS A 214 -10.37 9.96 -11.89
N ASN A 215 -11.41 9.13 -11.95
CA ASN A 215 -11.62 8.19 -13.05
C ASN A 215 -11.89 8.93 -14.37
N GLU A 216 -12.74 9.97 -14.35
CA GLU A 216 -13.01 10.81 -15.51
C GLU A 216 -11.72 11.44 -16.06
N LEU A 217 -10.89 12.00 -15.18
CA LEU A 217 -9.59 12.56 -15.55
C LEU A 217 -8.65 11.47 -16.11
N GLU A 218 -8.61 10.29 -15.51
CA GLU A 218 -7.77 9.19 -15.97
C GLU A 218 -8.18 8.71 -17.38
N GLU A 219 -9.49 8.63 -17.65
CA GLU A 219 -10.01 8.31 -18.97
C GLU A 219 -9.68 9.39 -20.00
N GLU A 220 -9.81 10.66 -19.65
CA GLU A 220 -9.48 11.78 -20.53
C GLU A 220 -7.98 11.79 -20.88
N VAL A 221 -7.12 11.55 -19.88
CA VAL A 221 -5.67 11.40 -20.07
C VAL A 221 -5.36 10.18 -20.95
N LYS A 222 -6.04 9.05 -20.77
CA LYS A 222 -5.88 7.86 -21.64
C LYS A 222 -6.26 8.18 -23.08
N LYS A 223 -7.39 8.85 -23.31
CA LYS A 223 -7.84 9.28 -24.65
C LYS A 223 -6.82 10.22 -25.29
N PHE A 224 -6.35 11.22 -24.54
CA PHE A 224 -5.33 12.17 -25.01
C PHE A 224 -4.02 11.47 -25.39
N ARG A 225 -3.52 10.57 -24.53
CA ARG A 225 -2.30 9.78 -24.84
C ARG A 225 -2.48 8.92 -26.09
N ALA A 226 -3.65 8.30 -26.27
CA ALA A 226 -3.94 7.48 -27.44
C ALA A 226 -3.99 8.33 -28.73
N SER A 227 -4.63 9.50 -28.70
CA SER A 227 -4.68 10.41 -29.84
C SER A 227 -3.30 10.97 -30.19
N GLU A 228 -2.51 11.38 -29.19
CA GLU A 228 -1.15 11.88 -29.39
C GLU A 228 -0.22 10.81 -29.97
N LEU A 229 -0.31 9.58 -29.46
CA LEU A 229 0.47 8.46 -29.98
C LEU A 229 0.08 8.10 -31.42
N SER A 230 -1.22 8.16 -31.74
CA SER A 230 -1.68 7.98 -33.12
C SER A 230 -1.17 9.09 -34.04
N ARG A 231 -1.20 10.35 -33.59
CA ARG A 231 -0.68 11.49 -34.33
C ARG A 231 0.82 11.33 -34.61
N LEU A 232 1.61 11.03 -33.59
CA LEU A 232 3.06 10.81 -33.73
C LEU A 232 3.39 9.69 -34.71
N ARG A 233 2.67 8.55 -34.65
CA ARG A 233 2.86 7.45 -35.60
C ARG A 233 2.53 7.83 -37.04
N MET A 234 1.48 8.64 -37.24
CA MET A 234 1.14 9.15 -38.56
C MET A 234 2.21 10.11 -39.09
N ASP A 235 2.69 11.03 -38.25
CA ASP A 235 3.74 11.98 -38.62
C ASP A 235 5.06 11.26 -38.96
N GLU A 236 5.45 10.26 -38.17
CA GLU A 236 6.63 9.44 -38.46
C GLU A 236 6.47 8.68 -39.77
N ARG A 237 5.32 8.03 -39.99
CA ARG A 237 5.03 7.34 -41.25
C ARG A 237 5.11 8.31 -42.45
N GLN A 238 4.52 9.49 -42.33
CA GLN A 238 4.58 10.52 -43.37
C GLN A 238 6.01 10.98 -43.65
N LYS A 239 6.83 11.17 -42.61
CA LYS A 239 8.25 11.52 -42.77
C LYS A 239 9.02 10.45 -43.52
N TYR A 240 8.83 9.17 -43.18
CA TYR A 240 9.49 8.07 -43.89
C TYR A 240 8.97 7.91 -45.32
N GLU A 241 7.68 8.06 -45.55
CA GLU A 241 7.09 8.01 -46.89
C GLU A 241 7.62 9.15 -47.77
N ALA A 242 7.73 10.37 -47.22
CA ALA A 242 8.32 11.51 -47.90
C ALA A 242 9.79 11.26 -48.25
N LYS A 243 10.59 10.69 -47.33
CA LYS A 243 11.98 10.30 -47.60
C LYS A 243 12.06 9.25 -48.71
N ILE A 244 11.22 8.21 -48.67
CA ILE A 244 11.19 7.18 -49.72
C ILE A 244 10.81 7.79 -51.07
N LYS A 245 9.81 8.69 -51.10
CA LYS A 245 9.40 9.39 -52.32
C LYS A 245 10.53 10.27 -52.87
N ALA A 246 11.25 11.00 -52.02
CA ALA A 246 12.40 11.80 -52.43
C ALA A 246 13.51 10.91 -53.03
N MET A 247 13.90 9.83 -52.35
CA MET A 247 14.92 8.90 -52.87
C MET A 247 14.51 8.26 -54.21
N ARG A 248 13.23 7.92 -54.39
CA ARG A 248 12.71 7.40 -55.66
C ARG A 248 12.79 8.45 -56.76
N HIS A 249 12.39 9.68 -56.46
CA HIS A 249 12.45 10.78 -57.40
C HIS A 249 13.89 11.06 -57.84
N GLU A 250 14.83 11.12 -56.91
CA GLU A 250 16.26 11.30 -57.20
C GLU A 250 16.79 10.17 -58.11
N TYR A 251 16.43 8.92 -57.81
CA TYR A 251 16.81 7.79 -58.65
C TYR A 251 16.22 7.86 -60.06
N ASP A 252 14.94 8.22 -60.18
CA ASP A 252 14.26 8.37 -61.47
C ASP A 252 14.89 9.52 -62.29
N GLU A 253 15.27 10.63 -61.64
CA GLU A 253 15.98 11.73 -62.29
C GLU A 253 17.36 11.29 -62.79
N GLU A 254 18.17 10.64 -61.95
CA GLU A 254 19.47 10.12 -62.37
C GLU A 254 19.35 9.12 -63.52
N PHE A 255 18.37 8.22 -63.46
CA PHE A 255 18.09 7.25 -64.50
C PHE A 255 17.66 7.94 -65.80
N ASN A 256 16.80 8.96 -65.71
CA ASN A 256 16.37 9.74 -66.86
C ASN A 256 17.54 10.49 -67.50
N ILE A 257 18.43 11.11 -66.72
CA ILE A 257 19.63 11.79 -67.22
C ILE A 257 20.54 10.79 -67.94
N LYS A 258 20.82 9.62 -67.34
CA LYS A 258 21.64 8.57 -67.96
C LYS A 258 21.02 8.06 -69.27
N ASN A 259 19.70 7.83 -69.29
CA ASN A 259 19.01 7.43 -70.52
C ASN A 259 19.03 8.51 -71.60
N GLN A 260 18.87 9.77 -71.24
CA GLN A 260 18.96 10.88 -72.19
C GLN A 260 20.36 10.97 -72.80
N ALA A 261 21.42 10.80 -71.99
CA ALA A 261 22.79 10.75 -72.48
C ALA A 261 23.03 9.56 -73.43
N LEU A 262 22.52 8.37 -73.10
CA LEU A 262 22.61 7.19 -73.97
C LEU A 262 21.84 7.39 -75.28
N ARG A 263 20.64 7.95 -75.24
CA ARG A 263 19.86 8.27 -76.46
C ARG A 263 20.55 9.31 -77.33
N ALA A 264 21.18 10.31 -76.73
CA ALA A 264 21.95 11.31 -77.46
C ALA A 264 23.15 10.67 -78.18
N LEU A 265 23.88 9.78 -77.49
CA LEU A 265 25.00 9.03 -78.08
C LEU A 265 24.53 8.10 -79.20
N GLU A 266 23.43 7.36 -78.98
CA GLU A 266 22.83 6.49 -80.00
C GLU A 266 22.46 7.30 -81.25
N LYS A 267 21.84 8.46 -81.06
CA LYS A 267 21.49 9.36 -82.16
C LYS A 267 22.72 9.84 -82.92
N GLU A 268 23.78 10.28 -82.22
CA GLU A 268 25.03 10.73 -82.87
C GLU A 268 25.68 9.61 -83.70
N MET A 269 25.68 8.37 -83.16
CA MET A 269 26.21 7.21 -83.86
C MET A 269 25.38 6.84 -85.09
N LEU A 270 24.04 6.92 -85.00
CA LEU A 270 23.14 6.72 -86.14
C LEU A 270 23.37 7.79 -87.22
N GLU A 271 23.45 9.07 -86.84
CA GLU A 271 23.74 10.18 -87.76
C GLU A 271 25.11 10.01 -88.45
N ARG A 272 26.11 9.43 -87.76
CA ARG A 272 27.40 9.09 -88.37
C ARG A 272 27.28 7.96 -89.39
N VAL A 273 26.55 6.90 -89.07
CA VAL A 273 26.33 5.77 -89.98
C VAL A 273 25.55 6.21 -91.21
N GLU A 274 24.51 7.01 -91.04
CA GLU A 274 23.71 7.57 -92.13
C GLU A 274 24.58 8.40 -93.09
N ARG A 275 25.42 9.31 -92.57
CA ARG A 275 26.37 10.07 -93.39
C ARG A 275 27.35 9.20 -94.16
N LEU A 276 27.90 8.15 -93.53
CA LEU A 276 28.78 7.20 -94.23
C LEU A 276 28.03 6.44 -95.33
N GLN A 277 26.78 6.07 -95.08
CA GLN A 277 25.93 5.41 -96.05
C GLN A 277 25.60 6.33 -97.24
N GLU A 278 25.29 7.61 -97.00
CA GLU A 278 25.08 8.61 -98.05
C GLU A 278 26.33 8.80 -98.93
N VAL A 279 27.51 8.91 -98.31
CA VAL A 279 28.79 9.01 -99.03
C VAL A 279 29.01 7.75 -99.88
N HIS A 280 28.84 6.56 -99.31
CA HIS A 280 29.02 5.31 -100.04
C HIS A 280 28.03 5.16 -101.21
N GLN A 281 26.77 5.57 -101.01
CA GLN A 281 25.76 5.57 -102.09
C GLN A 281 26.12 6.56 -103.20
N SER A 282 26.63 7.75 -102.84
CA SER A 282 27.10 8.75 -103.80
C SER A 282 28.31 8.25 -104.60
N GLU A 283 29.30 7.65 -103.93
CA GLU A 283 30.47 7.04 -104.57
C GLU A 283 30.07 5.91 -105.53
N ALA A 284 29.21 4.98 -105.09
CA ALA A 284 28.70 3.91 -105.94
C ALA A 284 27.92 4.45 -107.15
N TYR A 285 27.18 5.54 -106.98
CA TYR A 285 26.50 6.23 -108.08
C TYR A 285 27.49 6.83 -109.09
N VAL A 286 28.54 7.51 -108.62
CA VAL A 286 29.60 8.08 -109.46
C VAL A 286 30.35 6.99 -110.22
N GLU A 287 30.72 5.89 -109.56
CA GLU A 287 31.34 4.73 -110.20
C GLU A 287 30.44 4.12 -111.28
N ARG A 288 29.14 3.96 -110.98
CA ARG A 288 28.15 3.48 -111.96
C ARG A 288 28.06 4.41 -113.16
N GLN A 289 28.03 5.73 -112.93
CA GLN A 289 27.95 6.72 -114.00
C GLN A 289 29.22 6.70 -114.88
N ARG A 290 30.40 6.60 -114.26
CA ARG A 290 31.66 6.44 -114.95
C ARG A 290 31.67 5.18 -115.84
N PHE A 291 31.22 4.04 -115.32
CA PHE A 291 31.14 2.80 -116.10
C PHE A 291 30.20 2.95 -117.32
N LEU A 292 29.06 3.64 -117.16
CA LEU A 292 28.15 3.93 -118.26
C LEU A 292 28.76 4.86 -119.32
N GLU A 293 29.60 5.81 -118.93
CA GLU A 293 30.35 6.68 -119.85
C GLU A 293 31.43 5.90 -120.60
N GLU A 294 32.20 5.06 -119.91
CA GLU A 294 33.19 4.17 -120.52
C GLU A 294 32.51 3.24 -121.54
N MET A 295 31.37 2.62 -121.19
CA MET A 295 30.56 1.82 -122.12
C MET A 295 30.08 2.61 -123.35
N ARG A 296 29.61 3.86 -123.16
CA ARG A 296 29.20 4.73 -124.27
C ARG A 296 30.37 5.03 -125.21
N SER A 297 31.52 5.41 -124.65
CA SER A 297 32.73 5.68 -125.43
C SER A 297 33.24 4.44 -126.20
N LEU A 298 33.13 3.24 -125.61
CA LEU A 298 33.48 1.98 -126.28
C LEU A 298 32.53 1.68 -127.43
N LYS A 299 31.22 1.89 -127.25
CA LYS A 299 30.24 1.74 -128.32
C LYS A 299 30.48 2.72 -129.46
N GLU A 300 30.79 3.98 -129.16
CA GLU A 300 31.14 4.99 -130.16
C GLU A 300 32.38 4.58 -130.97
N ARG A 301 33.45 4.12 -130.30
CA ARG A 301 34.64 3.58 -130.99
C ARG A 301 34.32 2.34 -131.83
N GLU A 302 33.46 1.45 -131.35
CA GLU A 302 33.02 0.27 -132.10
C GLU A 302 32.24 0.67 -133.35
N THR A 303 31.34 1.66 -133.24
CA THR A 303 30.63 2.21 -134.40
C THR A 303 31.56 2.91 -135.38
N ASP A 304 32.54 3.68 -134.91
CA ASP A 304 33.55 4.32 -135.76
C ASP A 304 34.41 3.28 -136.48
N PHE A 305 34.80 2.21 -135.78
CA PHE A 305 35.54 1.09 -136.38
C PHE A 305 34.71 0.41 -137.47
N LYS A 306 33.43 0.09 -137.18
CA LYS A 306 32.49 -0.48 -138.17
C LYS A 306 32.32 0.45 -139.39
N ASN A 307 32.19 1.75 -139.18
CA ASN A 307 32.09 2.71 -140.27
C ASN A 307 33.38 2.75 -141.12
N ARG A 308 34.55 2.70 -140.49
CA ARG A 308 35.84 2.65 -141.21
C ARG A 308 36.02 1.36 -142.01
N THR A 309 35.65 0.19 -141.46
CA THR A 309 35.71 -1.07 -142.20
C THR A 309 34.74 -1.06 -143.39
N LEU A 310 33.52 -0.53 -143.21
CA LEU A 310 32.56 -0.38 -144.31
C LEU A 310 33.01 0.60 -145.41
N ILE A 311 33.82 1.61 -145.07
CA ILE A 311 34.43 2.53 -146.04
C ILE A 311 35.60 1.87 -146.78
N GLN A 312 36.35 0.96 -146.12
CA GLN A 312 37.43 0.19 -146.77
C GLN A 312 36.92 -0.95 -147.66
N GLU A 313 35.69 -1.42 -147.45
CA GLU A 313 35.01 -2.44 -148.26
C GLU A 313 34.25 -1.86 -149.48
N ARG A 314 34.34 -0.54 -149.73
CA ARG A 314 33.79 0.15 -150.92
C ARG A 314 34.88 0.62 -151.87
#